data_AF-A0A4P6KZ16-F1
#
_entry.id   AF-A0A4P6KZ16-F1
#
_cell.length_a   1.000
_cell.length_b   1.000
_cell.length_c   1.000
_cell.angle_alpha   90.00
_cell.angle_beta   90.00
_cell.angle_gamma   90.00
#
_symmetry.space_group_name_H-M   'P 1'
#
loop_
_entity.id
_entity.type
_entity.pdbx_description
1 polymer ?
#
loop_
_entity_poly.entity_id
_entity_poly.type
_entity_poly.pdbx_seq_one_letter_code
_entity_poly.pdbx_strand_id
1 'polypeptide(L)'
;MVGTARSAGTPALAFEFLALGFIQGLECRDPWRSRGAGNLEAPHDAAGTPIFQRIKDFLVAQIAAGHWKEGDVIPSEQALVKQFGVSRMTVNRAVRELTAEAVLTRRQGSGTFVAPQKVQATLLEIRSIADEIRARGHTHRSTLQRLDQMPAHELLAKGFEVTAGHILFHSIIVHYENGVPIQVEDRWVNPQVVPDYLAQDFTRVTPSEYLLATAPLQAATYSLEALAAPRDIADMLAMDARQPCLVLRRRTRSAGKVASLVTMWHPGHRYQFAGSVTTGAHA
;
A
#
# COMPACT_ATOMS: atom_id res chain seq x y z
N MET A 1 -16.32 54.98 39.49
CA MET A 1 -16.76 53.57 39.38
C MET A 1 -15.51 52.72 39.62
N VAL A 2 -15.12 52.39 40.85
CA VAL A 2 -15.69 51.36 41.77
C VAL A 2 -15.95 50.05 41.00
N GLY A 3 -15.40 48.88 41.32
CA GLY A 3 -14.55 48.44 42.41
C GLY A 3 -14.16 46.96 42.22
N THR A 4 -13.18 46.52 43.00
CA THR A 4 -12.68 45.14 43.16
C THR A 4 -13.53 44.32 44.15
N ALA A 5 -13.65 43.00 43.96
CA ALA A 5 -13.95 41.96 44.99
C ALA A 5 -13.95 40.57 44.30
N ARG A 6 -13.18 39.55 44.76
CA ARG A 6 -13.50 38.57 45.84
C ARG A 6 -14.84 37.86 45.62
N SER A 7 -15.09 36.59 45.93
CA SER A 7 -14.38 35.39 46.40
C SER A 7 -15.49 34.35 46.66
N ALA A 8 -15.17 33.06 46.55
CA ALA A 8 -15.75 31.94 47.31
C ALA A 8 -17.24 31.59 47.18
N GLY A 9 -17.51 30.30 47.02
CA GLY A 9 -18.84 29.71 47.17
C GLY A 9 -18.90 28.23 46.80
N THR A 10 -18.36 27.35 47.66
CA THR A 10 -18.75 25.93 47.74
C THR A 10 -19.82 25.80 48.83
N PRO A 11 -20.85 24.96 48.66
CA PRO A 11 -21.04 23.78 49.53
C PRO A 11 -21.47 22.53 48.72
N ALA A 12 -20.97 21.32 49.02
CA ALA A 12 -21.53 20.32 49.96
C ALA A 12 -22.95 19.87 49.54
N LEU A 13 -23.23 18.62 49.10
CA LEU A 13 -23.18 17.29 49.73
C LEU A 13 -24.60 16.68 49.63
N ALA A 14 -24.66 15.48 49.02
CA ALA A 14 -25.50 14.31 49.32
C ALA A 14 -27.03 14.42 49.57
N PHE A 15 -27.82 13.63 48.81
CA PHE A 15 -29.05 12.90 49.22
C PHE A 15 -29.27 11.78 48.16
N GLU A 16 -28.98 10.50 48.44
CA GLU A 16 -29.85 9.45 49.01
C GLU A 16 -30.79 8.71 48.00
N PHE A 17 -30.46 7.43 47.78
CA PHE A 17 -31.32 6.23 47.80
C PHE A 17 -32.78 6.29 47.28
N LEU A 18 -33.11 5.52 46.22
CA LEU A 18 -33.86 4.24 46.31
C LEU A 18 -34.20 3.62 44.93
N ALA A 19 -33.80 2.35 44.80
CA ALA A 19 -34.60 1.20 44.36
C ALA A 19 -35.07 1.01 42.88
N LEU A 20 -34.71 -0.20 42.42
CA LEU A 20 -35.52 -1.18 41.67
C LEU A 20 -35.89 -0.87 40.21
N GLY A 21 -35.26 -1.63 39.31
CA GLY A 21 -35.65 -1.71 37.90
C GLY A 21 -34.91 -2.82 37.17
N PHE A 22 -35.27 -4.06 37.47
CA PHE A 22 -34.96 -5.24 36.66
C PHE A 22 -35.53 -5.01 35.25
N ILE A 23 -34.69 -4.89 34.21
CA ILE A 23 -35.13 -5.07 32.83
C ILE A 23 -34.21 -6.10 32.17
N GLN A 24 -34.84 -7.22 31.84
CA GLN A 24 -34.33 -8.31 31.05
C GLN A 24 -33.98 -7.84 29.63
N GLY A 25 -32.99 -8.50 29.01
CA GLY A 25 -32.96 -8.70 27.56
C GLY A 25 -32.56 -7.49 26.71
N LEU A 26 -31.26 -7.25 26.57
CA LEU A 26 -30.71 -6.64 25.36
C LEU A 26 -29.94 -7.72 24.60
N GLU A 27 -30.67 -8.42 23.72
CA GLU A 27 -30.10 -9.22 22.65
C GLU A 27 -29.18 -8.33 21.78
N CYS A 28 -27.94 -8.78 21.61
CA CYS A 28 -27.00 -8.22 20.65
C CYS A 28 -27.57 -8.44 19.23
N ARG A 29 -28.24 -7.45 18.67
CA ARG A 29 -28.73 -7.50 17.29
C ARG A 29 -27.54 -7.43 16.34
N ASP A 30 -27.21 -8.58 15.74
CA ASP A 30 -26.29 -8.67 14.60
C ASP A 30 -26.78 -7.77 13.45
N PRO A 31 -26.05 -6.71 13.06
CA PRO A 31 -26.47 -5.80 11.97
C PRO A 31 -26.35 -6.43 10.57
N TRP A 32 -25.87 -7.68 10.49
CA TRP A 32 -25.56 -8.40 9.25
C TRP A 32 -26.78 -8.94 8.47
N ARG A 33 -28.01 -8.66 8.94
CA ARG A 33 -29.22 -9.29 8.38
C ARG A 33 -29.86 -8.57 7.18
N SER A 34 -29.33 -7.44 6.71
CA SER A 34 -30.07 -6.58 5.75
C SER A 34 -29.33 -6.10 4.50
N ARG A 35 -28.17 -6.66 4.12
CA ARG A 35 -27.64 -6.51 2.75
C ARG A 35 -27.19 -7.88 2.24
N GLY A 36 -27.72 -8.26 1.07
CA GLY A 36 -27.75 -9.63 0.57
C GLY A 36 -26.42 -10.37 0.68
N ALA A 37 -26.43 -11.45 1.47
CA ALA A 37 -25.46 -12.52 1.38
C ALA A 37 -25.67 -13.23 0.03
N GLY A 38 -25.02 -12.73 -1.01
CA GLY A 38 -24.74 -13.53 -2.19
C GLY A 38 -23.89 -14.71 -1.77
N ASN A 39 -24.26 -15.91 -2.23
CA ASN A 39 -23.63 -17.18 -1.93
C ASN A 39 -22.14 -17.12 -2.33
N LEU A 40 -21.23 -16.90 -1.36
CA LEU A 40 -19.78 -16.82 -1.57
C LEU A 40 -19.16 -18.15 -1.16
N GLU A 41 -18.93 -19.01 -2.15
CA GLU A 41 -18.31 -20.32 -1.97
C GLU A 41 -16.81 -20.17 -1.63
N ALA A 42 -16.33 -21.03 -0.72
CA ALA A 42 -14.92 -21.08 -0.33
C ALA A 42 -14.05 -21.66 -1.48
N PRO A 43 -12.80 -21.18 -1.67
CA PRO A 43 -11.94 -21.68 -2.74
C PRO A 43 -11.60 -23.16 -2.58
N HIS A 44 -11.66 -23.90 -3.70
CA HIS A 44 -11.32 -25.32 -3.82
C HIS A 44 -9.80 -25.61 -3.73
N ASP A 45 -9.51 -26.86 -3.36
CA ASP A 45 -8.26 -27.34 -2.79
C ASP A 45 -7.04 -27.28 -3.73
N ALA A 46 -5.97 -26.63 -3.26
CA ALA A 46 -4.61 -26.95 -3.67
C ALA A 46 -3.98 -27.85 -2.59
N ALA A 47 -3.64 -29.09 -2.96
CA ALA A 47 -3.12 -30.10 -2.05
C ALA A 47 -1.84 -29.60 -1.34
N GLY A 48 -1.92 -29.37 -0.02
CA GLY A 48 -0.78 -29.05 0.84
C GLY A 48 -0.80 -27.67 1.52
N THR A 49 -1.71 -26.77 1.15
CA THR A 49 -1.78 -25.45 1.81
C THR A 49 -2.38 -25.57 3.21
N PRO A 50 -1.67 -25.13 4.28
CA PRO A 50 -2.22 -25.15 5.63
C PRO A 50 -3.55 -24.40 5.70
N ILE A 51 -4.54 -24.98 6.40
CA ILE A 51 -5.90 -24.44 6.44
C ILE A 51 -5.99 -23.00 6.98
N PHE A 52 -5.07 -22.58 7.87
CA PHE A 52 -5.00 -21.19 8.33
C PHE A 52 -4.56 -20.24 7.20
N GLN A 53 -3.69 -20.68 6.29
CA GLN A 53 -3.23 -19.90 5.15
C GLN A 53 -4.37 -19.71 4.14
N ARG A 54 -5.22 -20.73 3.93
CA ARG A 54 -6.44 -20.59 3.11
C ARG A 54 -7.38 -19.51 3.63
N ILE A 55 -7.52 -19.38 4.95
CA ILE A 55 -8.33 -18.33 5.58
C ILE A 55 -7.70 -16.95 5.34
N LYS A 56 -6.36 -16.83 5.43
CA LYS A 56 -5.66 -15.59 5.12
C LYS A 56 -5.87 -15.17 3.67
N ASP A 57 -5.63 -16.11 2.74
CA ASP A 57 -5.73 -15.86 1.31
C ASP A 57 -7.15 -15.45 0.92
N PHE A 58 -8.16 -16.10 1.50
CA PHE A 58 -9.55 -15.71 1.32
C PHE A 58 -9.82 -14.27 1.81
N LEU A 59 -9.42 -13.94 3.04
CA LEU A 59 -9.65 -12.60 3.61
C LEU A 59 -8.95 -11.52 2.77
N VAL A 60 -7.70 -11.77 2.36
CA VAL A 60 -6.92 -10.85 1.51
C VAL A 60 -7.57 -10.69 0.14
N ALA A 61 -8.03 -11.77 -0.49
CA ALA A 61 -8.69 -11.72 -1.79
C ALA A 61 -9.99 -10.91 -1.76
N GLN A 62 -10.78 -11.05 -0.70
CA GLN A 62 -12.02 -10.28 -0.53
C GLN A 62 -11.76 -8.78 -0.32
N ILE A 63 -10.71 -8.42 0.42
CA ILE A 63 -10.25 -7.03 0.57
C ILE A 63 -9.76 -6.49 -0.78
N ALA A 64 -8.95 -7.26 -1.51
CA ALA A 64 -8.44 -6.88 -2.82
C ALA A 64 -9.55 -6.71 -3.88
N ALA A 65 -10.60 -7.53 -3.81
CA ALA A 65 -11.80 -7.42 -4.64
C ALA A 65 -12.72 -6.24 -4.23
N GLY A 66 -12.41 -5.54 -3.13
CA GLY A 66 -13.16 -4.39 -2.65
C GLY A 66 -14.47 -4.73 -1.93
N HIS A 67 -14.69 -6.00 -1.56
CA HIS A 67 -15.85 -6.42 -0.77
C HIS A 67 -15.82 -5.84 0.66
N TRP A 68 -14.62 -5.66 1.21
CA TRP A 68 -14.39 -4.93 2.45
C TRP A 68 -13.36 -3.84 2.20
N LYS A 69 -13.74 -2.61 2.54
CA LYS A 69 -12.89 -1.43 2.43
C LYS A 69 -12.23 -1.13 3.77
N GLU A 70 -11.26 -0.23 3.75
CA GLU A 70 -10.61 0.26 4.96
C GLU A 70 -11.62 0.72 6.01
N GLY A 71 -11.44 0.26 7.25
CA GLY A 71 -12.36 0.56 8.35
C GLY A 71 -13.64 -0.28 8.36
N ASP A 72 -13.93 -1.07 7.32
CA ASP A 72 -15.04 -2.03 7.36
C ASP A 72 -14.73 -3.17 8.34
N VAL A 73 -15.77 -3.65 9.00
CA VAL A 73 -15.70 -4.82 9.87
C VAL A 73 -15.69 -6.09 9.02
N ILE A 74 -14.77 -7.02 9.31
CA ILE A 74 -14.77 -8.34 8.67
C ILE A 74 -15.67 -9.32 9.46
N PRO A 75 -16.03 -10.48 8.89
CA PRO A 75 -16.76 -11.51 9.63
C PRO A 75 -16.10 -11.85 10.97
N SER A 76 -16.92 -12.08 12.00
CA SER A 76 -16.41 -12.45 13.33
C SER A 76 -15.66 -13.77 13.30
N GLU A 77 -14.77 -14.00 14.28
CA GLU A 77 -14.05 -15.29 14.40
C GLU A 77 -15.02 -16.47 14.42
N GLN A 78 -16.19 -16.32 15.05
CA GLN A 78 -17.22 -17.35 15.10
C GLN A 78 -17.88 -17.60 13.74
N ALA A 79 -18.11 -16.54 12.95
CA ALA A 79 -18.63 -16.66 11.59
C ALA A 79 -17.62 -17.38 10.69
N LEU A 80 -16.33 -17.03 10.79
CA LEU A 80 -15.25 -17.71 10.06
C LEU A 80 -15.09 -19.18 10.47
N VAL A 81 -15.24 -19.50 11.76
CA VAL A 81 -15.27 -20.90 12.23
C VAL A 81 -16.38 -21.69 11.55
N LYS A 82 -17.60 -21.12 11.48
CA LYS A 82 -18.74 -21.77 10.81
C LYS A 82 -18.54 -21.90 9.31
N GLN A 83 -18.01 -20.86 8.66
CA GLN A 83 -17.82 -20.83 7.21
C GLN A 83 -16.77 -21.84 6.74
N PHE A 84 -15.66 -21.95 7.46
CA PHE A 84 -14.55 -22.83 7.07
C PHE A 84 -14.60 -24.21 7.74
N GLY A 85 -15.48 -24.43 8.72
CA GLY A 85 -15.60 -25.70 9.43
C GLY A 85 -14.36 -26.07 10.24
N VAL A 86 -13.63 -25.08 10.78
CA VAL A 86 -12.33 -25.27 11.44
C VAL A 86 -12.35 -24.91 12.93
N SER A 87 -11.30 -25.31 13.65
CA SER A 87 -11.12 -24.91 15.04
C SER A 87 -10.99 -23.39 15.20
N ARG A 88 -11.45 -22.85 16.34
CA ARG A 88 -11.25 -21.45 16.70
C ARG A 88 -9.77 -21.06 16.75
N MET A 89 -8.89 -21.96 17.18
CA MET A 89 -7.44 -21.71 17.21
C MET A 89 -6.87 -21.44 15.82
N THR A 90 -7.38 -22.13 14.79
CA THR A 90 -6.99 -21.95 13.40
C THR A 90 -7.39 -20.57 12.86
N VAL A 91 -8.63 -20.15 13.09
CA VAL A 91 -9.12 -18.81 12.72
C VAL A 91 -8.33 -17.73 13.45
N ASN A 92 -8.15 -17.90 14.76
CA ASN A 92 -7.39 -16.95 15.58
C ASN A 92 -5.96 -16.79 15.08
N ARG A 93 -5.32 -17.88 14.65
CA ARG A 93 -3.98 -17.81 14.04
C ARG A 93 -4.00 -16.96 12.77
N ALA A 94 -4.92 -17.24 11.85
CA ALA A 94 -5.03 -16.50 10.59
C ALA A 94 -5.26 -14.99 10.83
N VAL A 95 -6.24 -14.66 11.68
CA VAL A 95 -6.55 -13.26 12.04
C VAL A 95 -5.39 -12.59 12.76
N ARG A 96 -4.71 -13.29 13.67
CA ARG A 96 -3.55 -12.77 14.39
C ARG A 96 -2.38 -12.47 13.44
N GLU A 97 -2.11 -13.36 12.49
CA GLU A 97 -1.06 -13.13 11.48
C GLU A 97 -1.41 -11.94 10.59
N LEU A 98 -2.65 -11.82 10.10
CA LEU A 98 -3.08 -10.64 9.32
C LEU A 98 -3.07 -9.34 10.14
N THR A 99 -3.29 -9.43 11.46
CA THR A 99 -3.15 -8.28 12.36
C THR A 99 -1.68 -7.90 12.53
N ALA A 100 -0.78 -8.89 12.66
CA ALA A 100 0.66 -8.67 12.72
C ALA A 100 1.23 -8.10 11.40
N GLU A 101 0.66 -8.49 10.27
CA GLU A 101 0.93 -7.96 8.92
C GLU A 101 0.28 -6.59 8.66
N ALA A 102 -0.44 -6.04 9.64
CA ALA A 102 -1.17 -4.77 9.55
C ALA A 102 -2.21 -4.71 8.41
N VAL A 103 -2.70 -5.86 7.94
CA VAL A 103 -3.84 -5.97 7.00
C VAL A 103 -5.16 -5.80 7.74
N LEU A 104 -5.22 -6.26 8.98
CA LEU A 104 -6.37 -6.13 9.87
C LEU A 104 -6.00 -5.38 11.15
N THR A 105 -6.98 -4.75 11.79
CA THR A 105 -6.84 -4.14 13.12
C THR A 105 -7.93 -4.68 14.04
N ARG A 106 -7.52 -5.15 15.22
CA ARG A 106 -8.45 -5.60 16.27
C ARG A 106 -8.79 -4.45 17.20
N ARG A 107 -10.08 -4.20 17.42
CA ARG A 107 -10.57 -3.28 18.47
C ARG A 107 -11.29 -4.09 19.53
N GLN A 108 -10.78 -4.06 20.76
CA GLN A 108 -11.33 -4.84 21.86
C GLN A 108 -12.83 -4.52 22.04
N GLY A 109 -13.66 -5.56 22.10
CA GLY A 109 -15.12 -5.43 22.23
C GLY A 109 -15.88 -4.96 20.97
N SER A 110 -15.18 -4.53 19.91
CA SER A 110 -15.81 -3.99 18.69
C SER A 110 -15.61 -4.83 17.44
N GLY A 111 -14.70 -5.81 17.48
CA GLY A 111 -14.45 -6.75 16.38
C GLY A 111 -13.10 -6.54 15.67
N THR A 112 -12.97 -7.14 14.50
CA THR A 112 -11.79 -7.04 13.64
C THR A 112 -12.17 -6.25 12.40
N PHE A 113 -11.36 -5.26 12.08
CA PHE A 113 -11.59 -4.31 10.99
C PHE A 113 -10.49 -4.45 9.94
N VAL A 114 -10.79 -4.17 8.68
CA VAL A 114 -9.75 -3.93 7.68
C VAL A 114 -8.93 -2.76 8.17
N ALA A 115 -7.62 -2.97 8.35
CA ALA A 115 -6.75 -1.91 8.80
C ALA A 115 -6.86 -0.76 7.77
N PRO A 116 -6.90 0.51 8.20
CA PRO A 116 -6.61 1.58 7.27
C PRO A 116 -5.26 1.23 6.64
N GLN A 117 -5.15 1.26 5.31
CA GLN A 117 -3.82 1.20 4.74
C GLN A 117 -3.11 2.35 5.42
N LYS A 118 -2.08 2.03 6.19
CA LYS A 118 -1.01 2.99 6.35
C LYS A 118 -0.38 3.08 4.96
N VAL A 119 -1.07 3.79 4.06
CA VAL A 119 -0.41 4.81 3.28
C VAL A 119 0.31 5.56 4.39
N GLN A 120 1.59 5.25 4.61
CA GLN A 120 2.44 6.16 5.34
C GLN A 120 2.05 7.52 4.81
N ALA A 121 1.69 8.47 5.67
CA ALA A 121 1.42 9.83 5.26
C ALA A 121 2.68 10.29 4.54
N THR A 122 2.72 10.00 3.26
CA THR A 122 3.86 10.15 2.42
C THR A 122 3.63 11.57 2.02
N LEU A 123 4.44 12.48 2.55
CA LEU A 123 4.47 13.88 2.09
C LEU A 123 4.51 13.95 0.55
N LEU A 124 4.95 12.86 -0.09
CA LEU A 124 4.98 12.62 -1.53
C LEU A 124 4.17 11.36 -1.94
N GLU A 125 2.97 11.52 -2.49
CA GLU A 125 2.27 10.40 -3.13
C GLU A 125 2.95 10.07 -4.48
N ILE A 126 3.76 9.01 -4.54
CA ILE A 126 4.49 8.64 -5.77
C ILE A 126 3.53 7.85 -6.69
N ARG A 127 2.92 8.56 -7.63
CA ARG A 127 2.02 7.99 -8.66
C ARG A 127 2.81 7.50 -9.88
N SER A 128 2.10 6.86 -10.81
CA SER A 128 2.64 6.62 -12.15
C SER A 128 2.87 7.96 -12.84
N ILE A 129 4.05 8.14 -13.45
CA ILE A 129 4.35 9.35 -14.23
C ILE A 129 3.35 9.58 -15.36
N ALA A 130 2.79 8.51 -15.91
CA ALA A 130 1.76 8.61 -16.94
C ALA A 130 0.47 9.20 -16.38
N ASP A 131 0.07 8.84 -15.16
CA ASP A 131 -1.11 9.39 -14.49
C ASP A 131 -0.90 10.86 -14.14
N GLU A 132 0.30 11.24 -13.69
CA GLU A 132 0.63 12.65 -13.40
C GLU A 132 0.52 13.52 -14.65
N ILE A 133 1.05 13.05 -15.79
CA ILE A 133 0.97 13.76 -17.07
C ILE A 133 -0.47 13.86 -17.56
N ARG A 134 -1.23 12.76 -17.51
CA ARG A 134 -2.65 12.73 -17.92
C ARG A 134 -3.51 13.63 -17.03
N ALA A 135 -3.24 13.69 -15.73
CA ALA A 135 -3.96 14.56 -14.79
C ALA A 135 -3.77 16.06 -15.09
N ARG A 136 -2.64 16.44 -15.72
CA ARG A 136 -2.41 17.80 -16.24
C ARG A 136 -3.04 18.05 -17.61
N GLY A 137 -3.71 17.06 -18.21
CA GLY A 137 -4.27 17.15 -19.56
C GLY A 137 -3.24 17.00 -20.68
N HIS A 138 -2.04 16.50 -20.37
CA HIS A 138 -0.95 16.33 -21.32
C HIS A 138 -0.87 14.89 -21.87
N THR A 139 -0.11 14.71 -22.96
CA THR A 139 0.07 13.39 -23.60
C THR A 139 1.33 12.71 -23.09
N HIS A 140 1.16 11.51 -22.53
CA HIS A 140 2.25 10.62 -22.14
C HIS A 140 2.63 9.68 -23.30
N ARG A 141 3.93 9.43 -23.46
CA ARG A 141 4.49 8.34 -24.26
C ARG A 141 5.73 7.79 -23.54
N SER A 142 6.13 6.55 -23.82
CA SER A 142 7.42 5.99 -23.40
C SER A 142 8.22 5.42 -24.58
N THR A 143 9.52 5.24 -24.38
CA THR A 143 10.39 4.43 -25.24
C THR A 143 11.18 3.46 -24.39
N LEU A 144 11.23 2.20 -24.82
CA LEU A 144 11.99 1.15 -24.16
C LEU A 144 13.43 1.18 -24.68
N GLN A 145 14.38 1.43 -23.78
CA GLN A 145 15.82 1.39 -24.09
C GLN A 145 16.43 0.05 -23.76
N ARG A 146 15.90 -0.62 -22.73
CA ARG A 146 16.34 -1.95 -22.29
C ARG A 146 15.18 -2.72 -21.68
N LEU A 147 15.14 -4.02 -21.96
CA LEU A 147 14.32 -5.00 -21.25
C LEU A 147 15.00 -6.37 -21.36
N ASP A 148 15.66 -6.80 -20.29
CA ASP A 148 16.35 -8.09 -20.24
C ASP A 148 16.40 -8.66 -18.82
N GLN A 149 17.06 -9.81 -18.69
CA GLN A 149 17.36 -10.42 -17.41
C GLN A 149 18.87 -10.57 -17.25
N MET A 150 19.37 -10.41 -16.03
CA MET A 150 20.79 -10.62 -15.76
C MET A 150 21.05 -11.04 -14.30
N PRO A 151 22.19 -11.72 -14.04
CA PRO A 151 22.59 -12.05 -12.68
C PRO A 151 22.89 -10.80 -11.86
N ALA A 152 22.38 -10.76 -10.63
CA ALA A 152 22.62 -9.68 -9.69
C ALA A 152 24.09 -9.69 -9.21
N HIS A 153 24.79 -8.58 -9.40
CA HIS A 153 26.07 -8.32 -8.73
C HIS A 153 25.84 -8.07 -7.23
N GLU A 154 26.91 -8.07 -6.42
CA GLU A 154 26.81 -8.08 -4.95
C GLU A 154 25.93 -6.98 -4.35
N LEU A 155 26.11 -5.73 -4.78
CA LEU A 155 25.33 -4.59 -4.26
C LEU A 155 23.84 -4.72 -4.59
N LEU A 156 23.52 -5.11 -5.81
CA LEU A 156 22.14 -5.31 -6.25
C LEU A 156 21.48 -6.50 -5.52
N ALA A 157 22.21 -7.61 -5.39
CA ALA A 157 21.76 -8.79 -4.66
C ALA A 157 21.43 -8.45 -3.20
N LYS A 158 22.29 -7.67 -2.54
CA LYS A 158 22.04 -7.13 -1.19
C LYS A 158 20.80 -6.25 -1.15
N GLY A 159 20.59 -5.38 -2.15
CA GLY A 159 19.39 -4.53 -2.24
C GLY A 159 18.09 -5.34 -2.37
N PHE A 160 18.13 -6.49 -3.04
CA PHE A 160 17.00 -7.40 -3.20
C PHE A 160 16.87 -8.45 -2.09
N GLU A 161 17.83 -8.54 -1.17
CA GLU A 161 17.92 -9.60 -0.15
C GLU A 161 17.98 -11.01 -0.76
N VAL A 162 18.75 -11.13 -1.84
CA VAL A 162 19.01 -12.39 -2.55
C VAL A 162 20.52 -12.66 -2.61
N THR A 163 20.89 -13.86 -3.05
CA THR A 163 22.28 -14.22 -3.29
C THR A 163 22.81 -13.55 -4.55
N ALA A 164 24.11 -13.24 -4.58
CA ALA A 164 24.77 -12.84 -5.82
C ALA A 164 24.57 -13.92 -6.91
N GLY A 165 24.43 -13.49 -8.16
CA GLY A 165 24.08 -14.36 -9.28
C GLY A 165 22.59 -14.65 -9.44
N HIS A 166 21.74 -14.26 -8.48
CA HIS A 166 20.28 -14.39 -8.65
C HIS A 166 19.81 -13.60 -9.87
N ILE A 167 19.01 -14.22 -10.73
CA ILE A 167 18.51 -13.56 -11.93
C ILE A 167 17.47 -12.51 -11.55
N LEU A 168 17.67 -11.30 -12.03
CA LEU A 168 16.72 -10.19 -11.91
C LEU A 168 16.37 -9.69 -13.29
N PHE A 169 15.17 -9.12 -13.43
CA PHE A 169 14.76 -8.40 -14.62
C PHE A 169 15.20 -6.95 -14.52
N HIS A 170 15.54 -6.36 -15.67
CA HIS A 170 16.02 -4.99 -15.76
C HIS A 170 15.38 -4.29 -16.96
N SER A 171 14.87 -3.09 -16.72
CA SER A 171 14.33 -2.23 -17.76
C SER A 171 14.83 -0.81 -17.62
N ILE A 172 15.17 -0.19 -18.75
CA ILE A 172 15.46 1.23 -18.86
C ILE A 172 14.43 1.85 -19.81
N ILE A 173 13.67 2.83 -19.32
CA ILE A 173 12.56 3.44 -20.06
C ILE A 173 12.67 4.96 -19.98
N VAL A 174 12.49 5.62 -21.12
CA VAL A 174 12.34 7.09 -21.17
C VAL A 174 10.86 7.43 -21.27
N HIS A 175 10.37 8.29 -20.38
CA HIS A 175 9.02 8.82 -20.42
C HIS A 175 8.99 10.25 -20.93
N TYR A 176 7.98 10.55 -21.74
CA TYR A 176 7.81 11.82 -22.43
C TYR A 176 6.49 12.47 -22.02
N GLU A 177 6.52 13.79 -21.89
CA GLU A 177 5.36 14.66 -21.77
C GLU A 177 5.32 15.57 -22.99
N ASN A 178 4.25 15.48 -23.78
CA ASN A 178 4.09 16.26 -25.02
C ASN A 178 5.31 16.17 -25.97
N GLY A 179 5.95 15.00 -26.03
CA GLY A 179 7.12 14.74 -26.87
C GLY A 179 8.47 15.14 -26.26
N VAL A 180 8.49 15.79 -25.10
CA VAL A 180 9.72 16.16 -24.37
C VAL A 180 10.06 15.07 -23.34
N PRO A 181 11.29 14.55 -23.28
CA PRO A 181 11.68 13.58 -22.26
C PRO A 181 11.74 14.25 -20.87
N ILE A 182 11.05 13.64 -19.91
CA ILE A 182 10.88 14.19 -18.54
C ILE A 182 11.31 13.21 -17.44
N GLN A 183 11.52 11.93 -17.76
CA GLN A 183 12.00 10.93 -16.81
C GLN A 183 12.75 9.81 -17.52
N VAL A 184 13.88 9.39 -16.97
CA VAL A 184 14.48 8.07 -17.24
C VAL A 184 14.23 7.18 -16.03
N GLU A 185 13.57 6.05 -16.26
CA GLU A 185 13.35 5.00 -15.26
C GLU A 185 14.35 3.86 -15.49
N ASP A 186 15.26 3.65 -14.53
CA ASP A 186 16.11 2.46 -14.42
C ASP A 186 15.53 1.57 -13.32
N ARG A 187 14.95 0.43 -13.70
CA ARG A 187 14.20 -0.44 -12.81
C ARG A 187 14.70 -1.87 -12.85
N TRP A 188 14.91 -2.40 -11.67
CA TRP A 188 15.14 -3.81 -11.41
C TRP A 188 13.91 -4.45 -10.78
N VAL A 189 13.61 -5.69 -11.16
CA VAL A 189 12.42 -6.43 -10.71
C VAL A 189 12.79 -7.87 -10.36
N ASN A 190 12.20 -8.37 -9.27
CA ASN A 190 12.36 -9.75 -8.83
C ASN A 190 11.40 -10.69 -9.59
N PRO A 191 11.90 -11.63 -10.41
CA PRO A 191 11.06 -12.53 -11.20
C PRO A 191 10.23 -13.49 -10.33
N GLN A 192 10.63 -13.73 -9.08
CA GLN A 192 9.84 -14.56 -8.16
C GLN A 192 8.58 -13.85 -7.64
N VAL A 193 8.52 -12.53 -7.76
CA VAL A 193 7.36 -11.72 -7.37
C VAL A 193 6.54 -11.34 -8.60
N VAL A 194 7.21 -11.06 -9.72
CA VAL A 194 6.57 -10.57 -10.95
C VAL A 194 7.11 -11.36 -12.15
N PRO A 195 6.68 -12.62 -12.33
CA PRO A 195 7.28 -13.53 -13.32
C PRO A 195 7.05 -13.07 -14.77
N ASP A 196 5.90 -12.47 -15.06
CA ASP A 196 5.52 -12.09 -16.42
C ASP A 196 5.99 -10.69 -16.84
N TYR A 197 6.88 -10.05 -16.05
CA TYR A 197 7.34 -8.68 -16.30
C TYR A 197 7.97 -8.49 -17.69
N LEU A 198 8.77 -9.45 -18.16
CA LEU A 198 9.42 -9.36 -19.47
C LEU A 198 8.44 -9.54 -20.65
N ALA A 199 7.25 -10.09 -20.41
CA ALA A 199 6.23 -10.26 -21.44
C ALA A 199 5.41 -8.99 -21.68
N GLN A 200 5.64 -7.93 -20.90
CA GLN A 200 4.83 -6.72 -20.96
C GLN A 200 5.29 -5.76 -22.05
N ASP A 201 4.32 -5.06 -22.63
CA ASP A 201 4.57 -3.94 -23.55
C ASP A 201 4.58 -2.62 -22.77
N PHE A 202 5.78 -2.18 -22.39
CA PHE A 202 5.95 -0.94 -21.63
C PHE A 202 5.72 0.36 -22.41
N THR A 203 5.35 0.26 -23.70
CA THR A 203 4.84 1.41 -24.46
C THR A 203 3.36 1.68 -24.21
N ARG A 204 2.63 0.68 -23.68
CA ARG A 204 1.19 0.74 -23.41
C ARG A 204 0.85 0.84 -21.93
N VAL A 205 1.59 0.14 -21.08
CA VAL A 205 1.44 0.15 -19.61
C VAL A 205 2.77 0.51 -18.99
N THR A 206 2.81 1.43 -18.02
CA THR A 206 4.07 1.72 -17.34
C THR A 206 4.45 0.60 -16.38
N PRO A 207 5.74 0.40 -16.06
CA PRO A 207 6.13 -0.56 -15.02
C PRO A 207 5.47 -0.29 -13.67
N SER A 208 5.29 0.97 -13.29
CA SER A 208 4.62 1.30 -12.02
C SER A 208 3.14 0.89 -12.04
N GLU A 209 2.40 1.15 -13.11
CA GLU A 209 1.00 0.69 -13.27
C GLU A 209 0.92 -0.85 -13.23
N TYR A 210 1.79 -1.53 -13.99
CA TYR A 210 1.82 -2.99 -14.03
C TYR A 210 2.14 -3.60 -12.66
N LEU A 211 3.17 -3.10 -11.96
CA LEU A 211 3.56 -3.59 -10.64
C LEU A 211 2.46 -3.36 -9.59
N LEU A 212 1.76 -2.22 -9.63
CA LEU A 212 0.63 -1.97 -8.73
C LEU A 212 -0.52 -2.96 -8.96
N ALA A 213 -0.75 -3.38 -10.20
CA ALA A 213 -1.79 -4.34 -10.55
C ALA A 213 -1.41 -5.78 -10.20
N THR A 214 -0.16 -6.19 -10.39
CA THR A 214 0.26 -7.60 -10.25
C THR A 214 0.94 -7.95 -8.93
N ALA A 215 1.47 -6.97 -8.21
CA ALA A 215 2.21 -7.17 -6.96
C ALA A 215 1.72 -6.19 -5.89
N PRO A 216 0.69 -6.54 -5.11
CA PRO A 216 0.09 -5.67 -4.09
C PRO A 216 1.16 -5.05 -3.19
N LEU A 217 1.18 -3.73 -3.11
CA LEU A 217 2.17 -2.98 -2.35
C LEU A 217 2.02 -3.28 -0.85
N GLN A 218 3.08 -3.83 -0.23
CA GLN A 218 3.12 -4.02 1.22
C GLN A 218 3.89 -2.90 1.93
N ALA A 219 5.01 -2.47 1.34
CA ALA A 219 5.79 -1.35 1.84
C ALA A 219 6.62 -0.73 0.71
N ALA A 220 6.85 0.57 0.80
CA ALA A 220 7.83 1.25 -0.02
C ALA A 220 8.69 2.19 0.84
N THR A 221 9.98 2.27 0.52
CA THR A 221 10.88 3.31 1.02
C THR A 221 11.45 4.06 -0.17
N TYR A 222 11.68 5.36 0.00
CA TYR A 222 12.23 6.19 -1.06
C TYR A 222 13.21 7.23 -0.54
N SER A 223 14.12 7.68 -1.40
CA SER A 223 14.99 8.83 -1.19
C SER A 223 14.89 9.77 -2.38
N LEU A 224 14.99 11.07 -2.11
CA LEU A 224 14.99 12.11 -3.13
C LEU A 224 16.28 12.93 -3.00
N GLU A 225 17.00 13.08 -4.10
CA GLU A 225 18.31 13.73 -4.16
C GLU A 225 18.39 14.65 -5.38
N ALA A 226 19.22 15.69 -5.32
CA ALA A 226 19.60 16.47 -6.50
C ALA A 226 21.02 16.07 -6.93
N LEU A 227 21.17 15.48 -8.12
CA LEU A 227 22.44 14.94 -8.61
C LEU A 227 22.71 15.38 -10.04
N ALA A 228 23.98 15.47 -10.43
CA ALA A 228 24.34 15.58 -11.84
C ALA A 228 23.97 14.29 -12.57
N ALA A 229 23.42 14.40 -13.78
CA ALA A 229 23.09 13.24 -14.60
C ALA A 229 24.36 12.59 -15.17
N PRO A 230 24.51 11.26 -15.06
CA PRO A 230 25.43 10.52 -15.92
C PRO A 230 25.18 10.82 -17.40
N ARG A 231 26.22 10.69 -18.26
CA ARG A 231 26.14 11.11 -19.67
C ARG A 231 25.01 10.42 -20.43
N ASP A 232 24.90 9.11 -20.28
CA ASP A 232 23.84 8.29 -20.88
C ASP A 232 22.44 8.73 -20.43
N ILE A 233 22.26 9.06 -19.14
CA ILE A 233 21.01 9.61 -18.61
C ILE A 233 20.72 11.00 -19.21
N ALA A 234 21.71 11.88 -19.29
CA ALA A 234 21.57 13.22 -19.85
C ALA A 234 21.20 13.19 -21.35
N ASP A 235 21.83 12.29 -22.10
CA ASP A 235 21.55 12.06 -23.52
C ASP A 235 20.11 11.56 -23.71
N MET A 236 19.67 10.57 -22.93
CA MET A 236 18.29 10.07 -22.95
C MET A 236 17.26 11.15 -22.56
N LEU A 237 17.62 12.04 -21.63
CA LEU A 237 16.79 13.17 -21.21
C LEU A 237 16.89 14.39 -22.14
N ALA A 238 17.71 14.33 -23.20
CA ALA A 238 18.00 15.46 -24.08
C ALA A 238 18.24 16.75 -23.29
N MET A 239 19.16 16.68 -22.32
CA MET A 239 19.50 17.80 -21.44
C MET A 239 21.02 18.00 -21.32
N ASP A 240 21.42 19.20 -20.92
CA ASP A 240 22.83 19.47 -20.60
C ASP A 240 23.20 18.72 -19.31
N ALA A 241 24.25 17.89 -19.35
CA ALA A 241 24.73 17.12 -18.21
C ALA A 241 25.19 17.99 -17.02
N ARG A 242 25.41 19.30 -17.22
CA ARG A 242 25.67 20.26 -16.13
C ARG A 242 24.43 20.66 -15.35
N GLN A 243 23.23 20.46 -15.90
CA GLN A 243 21.99 20.74 -15.21
C GLN A 243 21.68 19.63 -14.20
N PRO A 244 21.18 19.97 -13.00
CA PRO A 244 20.85 18.97 -12.00
C PRO A 244 19.61 18.17 -12.39
N CYS A 245 19.61 16.91 -12.02
CA CYS A 245 18.43 16.05 -12.00
C CYS A 245 17.90 15.93 -10.57
N LEU A 246 16.58 15.85 -10.45
CA LEU A 246 15.93 15.29 -9.27
C LEU A 246 15.90 13.77 -9.43
N VAL A 247 16.44 13.07 -8.44
CA VAL A 247 16.62 11.61 -8.48
C VAL A 247 15.80 10.99 -7.37
N LEU A 248 14.80 10.21 -7.75
CA LEU A 248 13.96 9.45 -6.84
C LEU A 248 14.39 7.98 -6.88
N ARG A 249 14.89 7.47 -5.76
CA ARG A 249 15.15 6.04 -5.60
C ARG A 249 14.03 5.44 -4.79
N ARG A 250 13.46 4.32 -5.23
CA ARG A 250 12.39 3.62 -4.52
C ARG A 250 12.70 2.13 -4.40
N ARG A 251 12.51 1.60 -3.20
CA ARG A 251 12.51 0.17 -2.90
C ARG A 251 11.09 -0.25 -2.54
N THR A 252 10.55 -1.21 -3.29
CA THR A 252 9.18 -1.70 -3.13
C THR A 252 9.21 -3.15 -2.65
N ARG A 253 8.43 -3.44 -1.61
CA ARG A 253 8.19 -4.79 -1.10
C ARG A 253 6.77 -5.26 -1.40
N SER A 254 6.68 -6.52 -1.80
CA SER A 254 5.42 -7.25 -2.01
C SER A 254 5.67 -8.73 -1.73
N ALA A 255 4.64 -9.45 -1.29
CA ALA A 255 4.70 -10.87 -0.94
C ALA A 255 5.90 -11.26 -0.02
N GLY A 256 6.25 -10.38 0.94
CA GLY A 256 7.36 -10.59 1.88
C GLY A 256 8.76 -10.44 1.26
N LYS A 257 8.88 -10.11 -0.03
CA LYS A 257 10.15 -9.96 -0.75
C LYS A 257 10.34 -8.54 -1.27
N VAL A 258 11.56 -8.20 -1.66
CA VAL A 258 11.80 -7.00 -2.47
C VAL A 258 11.32 -7.28 -3.89
N ALA A 259 10.24 -6.60 -4.29
CA ALA A 259 9.63 -6.75 -5.61
C ALA A 259 10.39 -5.94 -6.65
N SER A 260 10.79 -4.71 -6.32
CA SER A 260 11.49 -3.83 -7.25
C SER A 260 12.38 -2.83 -6.53
N LEU A 261 13.50 -2.50 -7.19
CA LEU A 261 14.32 -1.33 -6.93
C LEU A 261 14.28 -0.45 -8.18
N VAL A 262 14.08 0.85 -8.03
CA VAL A 262 14.04 1.79 -9.16
C VAL A 262 14.78 3.07 -8.83
N THR A 263 15.48 3.60 -9.83
CA THR A 263 16.00 4.96 -9.86
C THR A 263 15.30 5.73 -10.98
N MET A 264 14.63 6.83 -10.64
CA MET A 264 13.97 7.72 -11.59
C MET A 264 14.71 9.04 -11.64
N TRP A 265 15.19 9.41 -12.82
CA TRP A 265 15.93 10.65 -13.07
C TRP A 265 15.02 11.63 -13.79
N HIS A 266 14.85 12.81 -13.22
CA HIS A 266 14.04 13.88 -13.80
C HIS A 266 14.87 15.15 -14.00
N PRO A 267 14.83 15.81 -15.17
CA PRO A 267 15.49 17.10 -15.36
C PRO A 267 14.92 18.12 -14.37
N GLY A 268 15.75 18.67 -13.47
CA GLY A 268 15.26 19.56 -12.40
C GLY A 268 14.65 20.87 -12.90
N HIS A 269 14.93 21.26 -14.15
CA HIS A 269 14.33 22.43 -14.81
C HIS A 269 12.99 22.13 -15.51
N ARG A 270 12.59 20.85 -15.63
CA ARG A 270 11.33 20.43 -16.29
C ARG A 270 10.36 19.75 -15.32
N TYR A 271 10.85 19.26 -14.19
CA TYR A 271 10.08 18.44 -13.28
C TYR A 271 10.20 18.92 -11.85
N GLN A 272 9.10 18.83 -11.11
CA GLN A 272 9.05 19.10 -9.68
C GLN A 272 8.27 18.00 -8.98
N PHE A 273 8.72 17.63 -7.78
CA PHE A 273 7.95 16.81 -6.86
C PHE A 273 7.06 17.73 -6.02
N ALA A 274 5.74 17.52 -6.08
CA ALA A 274 4.76 18.30 -5.34
C ALA A 274 3.88 17.37 -4.49
N GLY A 275 3.51 17.84 -3.30
CA GLY A 275 2.60 17.15 -2.40
C GLY A 275 1.91 18.16 -1.49
N SER A 276 0.77 17.78 -0.92
CA SER A 276 0.07 18.60 0.06
C SER A 276 -0.22 17.76 1.30
N VAL A 277 -0.08 18.36 2.47
CA VAL A 277 -0.46 17.74 3.74
C VAL A 277 -1.61 18.53 4.31
N THR A 278 -2.75 17.88 4.44
CA THR A 278 -3.88 18.46 5.18
C THR A 278 -3.79 17.93 6.59
N THR A 279 -3.37 18.76 7.55
CA THR A 279 -3.45 18.40 8.96
C THR A 279 -4.92 18.49 9.38
N GLY A 280 -5.56 17.35 9.61
CA GLY A 280 -6.87 17.32 10.22
C GLY A 280 -6.82 18.04 11.56
N ALA A 281 -7.61 19.10 11.73
CA ALA A 281 -7.85 19.70 13.02
C ALA A 281 -8.56 18.64 13.88
N HIS A 282 -7.84 18.11 14.88
CA HIS A 282 -8.48 17.34 15.95
C HIS A 282 -9.38 18.30 16.73
N ALA A 283 -10.70 18.14 16.57
CA ALA A 283 -11.72 18.66 17.47
C ALA A 283 -12.30 17.49 18.27
#